data_AF-A0A7G5XKP4-F1
#
_entry.id   AF-A0A7G5XKP4-F1
#
_cell.length_a   1.000
_cell.length_b   1.000
_cell.length_c   1.000
_cell.angle_alpha   90.00
_cell.angle_beta   90.00
_cell.angle_gamma   90.00
#
_symmetry.space_group_name_H-M   'P 1'
#
loop_
_entity.id
_entity.type
_entity.pdbx_description
1 polymer ?
#
loop_
_entity_poly.entity_id
_entity_poly.type
_entity_poly.pdbx_seq_one_letter_code
_entity_poly.pdbx_strand_id
1 'polypeptide(L)'
;MSTITIKGNFSGNVNNFVILDVFRPNSLQNHYDFRKTFERDFEETLTDLLPGLTYNIDFTGFTTANFEITISGDFDNPNPIEDSVSKAFSPGYAIQTT
;
A
#
# COMPACT_ATOMS: atom_id res chain seq x y z
N MET A 1 -6.74 -16.14 8.06
CA MET A 1 -6.28 -14.74 8.08
C MET A 1 -5.17 -14.68 7.07
N SER A 2 -5.26 -13.72 6.16
CA SER A 2 -4.32 -13.56 5.06
C SER A 2 -3.34 -12.46 5.45
N THR A 3 -2.05 -12.67 5.16
CA THR A 3 -1.00 -11.72 5.49
C THR A 3 -0.48 -11.06 4.23
N ILE A 4 -0.37 -9.74 4.23
CA ILE A 4 0.34 -9.00 3.18
C ILE A 4 1.46 -8.14 3.77
N THR A 5 2.52 -7.95 3.01
CA THR A 5 3.62 -7.04 3.31
C THR A 5 3.68 -5.97 2.22
N ILE A 6 3.76 -4.72 2.66
CA ILE A 6 3.83 -3.54 1.81
C ILE A 6 5.14 -2.83 2.11
N LYS A 7 5.97 -2.63 1.09
CA LYS A 7 7.22 -1.89 1.18
C LYS A 7 7.16 -0.65 0.32
N GLY A 8 7.71 0.44 0.85
CA GLY A 8 7.94 1.67 0.11
C GLY A 8 9.39 2.11 0.28
N ASN A 9 10.06 2.40 -0.83
CA ASN A 9 11.43 2.89 -0.85
C ASN A 9 11.53 4.21 -1.61
N PHE A 10 12.13 5.23 -0.99
CA PHE A 10 12.45 6.49 -1.65
C PHE A 10 13.88 6.45 -2.15
N SER A 11 14.09 6.68 -3.44
CA SER A 11 15.44 6.74 -4.01
C SER A 11 16.24 8.00 -3.62
N GLY A 12 15.60 8.96 -2.95
CA GLY A 12 16.22 10.16 -2.39
C GLY A 12 15.81 10.40 -0.94
N ASN A 13 16.65 11.09 -0.16
CA ASN A 13 16.51 11.18 1.31
C ASN A 13 15.82 12.45 1.84
N VAL A 14 15.25 13.29 0.97
CA VAL A 14 14.71 14.60 1.36
C VAL A 14 13.32 14.85 0.77
N ASN A 15 12.46 15.49 1.57
CA ASN A 15 11.09 15.89 1.22
C ASN A 15 10.22 14.72 0.73
N ASN A 16 10.21 13.63 1.50
CA ASN A 16 9.39 12.45 1.22
C ASN A 16 8.19 12.40 2.17
N PHE A 17 7.06 12.00 1.61
CA PHE A 17 5.83 11.80 2.37
C PHE A 17 4.94 10.81 1.62
N VAL A 18 4.41 9.81 2.32
CA VAL A 18 3.41 8.90 1.76
C VAL A 18 2.40 8.51 2.84
N ILE A 19 1.15 8.49 2.44
CA ILE A 19 0.02 7.93 3.18
C ILE A 19 -0.30 6.61 2.49
N LEU A 20 -0.32 5.54 3.27
CA LEU A 20 -0.80 4.22 2.87
C LEU A 20 -2.19 4.03 3.46
N ASP A 21 -3.18 3.87 2.60
CA ASP A 21 -4.57 3.56 2.94
C ASP A 21 -4.90 2.16 2.42
N VAL A 22 -5.46 1.29 3.28
CA VAL A 22 -5.98 -0.03 2.89
C VAL A 22 -7.42 -0.16 3.33
N PHE A 23 -8.32 -0.54 2.42
CA PHE A 23 -9.74 -0.57 2.69
C PHE A 23 -10.51 -1.54 1.81
N ARG A 24 -11.56 -2.15 2.37
CA ARG A 24 -12.55 -2.91 1.60
C ARG A 24 -13.50 -1.96 0.85
N PRO A 25 -13.89 -2.28 -0.39
CA PRO A 25 -14.96 -1.57 -1.09
C PRO A 25 -16.24 -1.54 -0.24
N ASN A 26 -16.88 -0.37 -0.14
CA ASN A 26 -18.16 -0.17 0.55
C ASN A 26 -18.17 -0.43 2.07
N SER A 27 -17.05 -0.25 2.77
CA SER A 27 -17.03 -0.27 4.25
C SER A 27 -17.76 0.96 4.82
N LEU A 28 -18.98 0.74 5.34
CA LEU A 28 -19.91 1.82 5.72
C LEU A 28 -19.62 2.51 7.08
N GLN A 29 -18.72 1.96 7.92
CA GLN A 29 -18.46 2.51 9.27
C GLN A 29 -17.02 3.02 9.47
N ASN A 30 -16.03 2.42 8.83
CA ASN A 30 -14.65 2.91 8.81
C ASN A 30 -14.27 3.08 7.34
N HIS A 31 -13.89 4.29 6.94
CA HIS A 31 -13.44 4.55 5.56
C HIS A 31 -12.18 3.74 5.19
N TYR A 32 -11.41 3.31 6.21
CA TYR A 32 -10.16 2.58 6.07
C TYR A 32 -10.07 1.43 7.07
N ASP A 33 -9.61 0.26 6.62
CA ASP A 33 -9.24 -0.87 7.48
C ASP A 33 -7.84 -0.64 8.08
N PHE A 34 -6.95 0.04 7.35
CA PHE A 34 -5.65 0.50 7.82
C PHE A 34 -5.29 1.85 7.19
N ARG A 35 -4.68 2.75 7.96
CA ARG A 35 -4.13 4.01 7.47
C ARG A 35 -2.86 4.36 8.25
N LYS A 36 -1.79 4.69 7.54
CA LYS A 36 -0.52 5.14 8.16
C LYS A 36 0.25 6.08 7.27
N THR A 37 1.05 6.93 7.89
CA THR A 37 1.90 7.91 7.22
C THR A 37 3.37 7.57 7.44
N PHE A 38 4.17 7.74 6.40
CA PHE A 38 5.61 7.53 6.41
C PHE A 38 6.33 8.70 5.75
N GLU A 39 7.45 9.11 6.34
CA GLU A 39 8.35 10.16 5.81
C GLU A 39 9.68 9.59 5.31
N ARG A 40 9.84 8.26 5.39
CA ARG A 40 11.03 7.48 5.04
C ARG A 40 10.61 6.12 4.52
N ASP A 41 11.59 5.35 4.06
CA ASP A 41 11.41 3.94 3.68
C ASP A 41 10.69 3.18 4.79
N PHE A 42 9.82 2.26 4.39
CA PHE A 42 9.03 1.49 5.33
C PHE A 42 8.77 0.07 4.81
N GLU A 43 8.46 -0.79 5.78
CA GLU A 43 7.94 -2.12 5.60
C GLU A 43 6.81 -2.30 6.61
N GLU A 44 5.59 -2.52 6.11
CA GLU A 44 4.39 -2.69 6.91
C GLU A 44 3.76 -4.05 6.59
N THR A 45 3.45 -4.83 7.63
CA THR A 45 2.83 -6.14 7.49
C THR A 45 1.44 -6.12 8.11
N LEU A 46 0.41 -6.40 7.30
CA LEU A 46 -0.97 -6.54 7.74
C LEU A 46 -1.28 -8.03 7.90
N THR A 47 -1.61 -8.48 9.11
CA THR A 47 -1.76 -9.91 9.45
C THR A 47 -3.21 -10.35 9.66
N ASP A 48 -4.15 -9.41 9.66
CA ASP A 48 -5.54 -9.60 10.08
C ASP A 48 -6.55 -9.38 8.95
N LEU A 49 -6.10 -9.46 7.70
CA LEU A 49 -6.99 -9.38 6.55
C LEU A 49 -7.84 -10.65 6.45
N LEU A 50 -9.14 -10.45 6.24
CA LEU A 50 -10.09 -11.54 6.01
C LEU A 50 -9.81 -12.20 4.64
N PRO A 51 -9.79 -13.54 4.56
CA PRO A 51 -9.55 -14.27 3.31
C PRO A 51 -10.73 -14.15 2.34
N GLY A 52 -10.45 -14.26 1.04
CA GLY A 52 -11.44 -14.21 -0.03
C GLY A 52 -12.07 -12.82 -0.26
N LEU A 53 -11.53 -11.76 0.32
CA LEU A 53 -12.05 -10.40 0.19
C LEU A 53 -11.14 -9.54 -0.68
N THR A 54 -11.75 -8.57 -1.36
CA THR A 54 -11.04 -7.54 -2.09
C THR A 54 -10.65 -6.39 -1.17
N TYR A 55 -9.40 -5.98 -1.21
CA TYR A 55 -8.89 -4.77 -0.58
C TYR A 55 -8.29 -3.85 -1.64
N ASN A 56 -8.59 -2.56 -1.53
CA ASN A 56 -7.90 -1.52 -2.25
C ASN A 56 -6.75 -1.01 -1.38
N ILE A 57 -5.59 -0.82 -1.99
CA ILE A 57 -4.36 -0.31 -1.40
C ILE A 57 -4.01 0.95 -2.17
N ASP A 58 -4.20 2.11 -1.54
CA ASP A 58 -3.93 3.40 -2.12
C ASP A 58 -2.71 4.03 -1.44
N PHE A 59 -1.84 4.61 -2.27
CA PHE A 59 -0.74 5.44 -1.80
C PHE A 59 -1.02 6.86 -2.24
N THR A 60 -1.04 7.82 -1.33
CA THR A 60 -1.05 9.24 -1.69
C THR A 60 0.17 9.90 -1.09
N GLY A 61 0.94 10.62 -1.89
CA GLY A 61 2.18 11.19 -1.37
C GLY A 61 2.88 12.14 -2.31
N PHE A 62 4.07 12.54 -1.86
CA PHE A 62 4.98 13.38 -2.60
C PHE A 62 6.43 12.99 -2.29
N THR A 63 7.27 13.04 -3.32
CA THR A 63 8.73 12.97 -3.21
C THR A 63 9.38 13.85 -4.28
N THR A 64 10.62 14.28 -4.04
CA THR A 64 11.46 14.88 -5.09
C THR A 64 12.18 13.85 -5.96
N ALA A 65 12.15 12.58 -5.59
CA ALA A 65 12.83 11.47 -6.26
C ALA A 65 11.84 10.44 -6.82
N ASN A 66 12.26 9.18 -6.96
CA ASN A 66 11.34 8.08 -7.25
C ASN A 66 10.93 7.41 -5.93
N PHE A 67 9.72 6.86 -5.94
CA PHE A 67 9.16 6.04 -4.88
C PHE A 67 8.80 4.67 -5.46
N GLU A 68 9.49 3.64 -4.98
CA GLU A 68 9.30 2.25 -5.38
C GLU A 68 8.37 1.55 -4.39
N ILE A 69 7.41 0.80 -4.93
CA ILE A 69 6.36 0.12 -4.16
C ILE A 69 6.49 -1.38 -4.42
N THR A 70 6.40 -2.18 -3.35
CA THR A 70 6.25 -3.63 -3.45
C THR A 70 5.13 -4.10 -2.54
N ILE A 71 4.19 -4.88 -3.07
CA ILE A 71 3.10 -5.50 -2.30
C ILE A 71 3.17 -7.01 -2.55
N SER A 72 3.30 -7.80 -1.50
CA SER A 72 3.39 -9.26 -1.58
C SER A 72 2.67 -9.94 -0.41
N GLY A 73 2.31 -11.21 -0.57
CA GLY A 73 1.68 -11.98 0.51
C GLY A 73 0.60 -12.95 0.03
N ASP A 74 -0.44 -13.11 0.83
CA ASP A 74 -1.54 -14.07 0.62
C ASP A 74 -2.68 -13.43 -0.19
N PHE A 75 -2.49 -13.24 -1.51
CA PHE A 75 -3.53 -12.75 -2.43
C PHE A 75 -3.38 -13.27 -3.86
N ASP A 76 -4.52 -13.35 -4.55
CA ASP A 76 -4.70 -13.65 -5.97
C ASP A 76 -4.63 -12.35 -6.81
N ASN A 77 -4.09 -12.43 -8.03
CA ASN A 77 -3.61 -11.34 -8.94
C ASN A 77 -2.06 -11.26 -8.96
N PRO A 78 -1.40 -10.43 -9.80
CA PRO A 78 0.07 -10.39 -9.86
C PRO A 78 0.66 -10.19 -8.47
N ASN A 79 1.45 -11.16 -8.04
CA ASN A 79 2.03 -11.22 -6.70
C ASN A 79 3.50 -11.65 -6.86
N PRO A 80 4.47 -10.78 -6.56
CA PRO A 80 4.29 -9.42 -6.02
C PRO A 80 3.72 -8.42 -7.04
N ILE A 81 3.12 -7.34 -6.54
CA ILE A 81 2.91 -6.10 -7.29
C ILE A 81 4.15 -5.23 -7.07
N GLU A 82 4.77 -4.77 -8.15
CA GLU A 82 5.92 -3.87 -8.14
C GLU A 82 5.62 -2.65 -9.02
N ASP A 83 5.91 -1.45 -8.52
CA ASP A 83 5.67 -0.21 -9.27
C ASP A 83 6.67 0.90 -8.86
N SER A 84 6.80 1.93 -9.70
CA SER A 84 7.64 3.09 -9.44
C SER A 84 6.94 4.38 -9.88
N VAL A 85 6.77 5.30 -8.92
CA VAL A 85 6.15 6.61 -9.12
C VAL A 85 7.12 7.73 -8.75
N SER A 86 6.82 8.97 -9.14
CA SER A 86 7.66 10.14 -8.81
C SER A 86 6.80 11.38 -8.61
N LYS A 87 7.36 12.42 -7.97
CA LYS A 87 6.68 13.70 -7.69
C LYS A 87 5.48 13.52 -6.74
N ALA A 88 4.39 14.25 -6.97
CA ALA A 88 3.11 13.99 -6.32
C ALA A 88 2.45 12.78 -6.99
N PHE A 89 2.09 11.78 -6.19
CA PHE A 89 1.61 10.49 -6.69
C PHE A 89 0.37 10.02 -5.93
N SER A 90 -0.47 9.24 -6.62
CA SER A 90 -1.69 8.65 -6.08
C SER A 90 -2.01 7.26 -6.69
N PRO A 91 -1.06 6.30 -6.77
CA PRO A 91 -1.37 4.98 -7.33
C PRO A 91 -2.29 4.19 -6.39
N GLY A 92 -3.11 3.32 -6.97
CA GLY A 92 -4.03 2.45 -6.26
C GLY A 92 -4.04 1.05 -6.87
N TYR A 93 -4.12 0.04 -6.01
CA TYR A 93 -4.08 -1.37 -6.38
C TYR A 93 -5.23 -2.12 -5.72
N ALA A 94 -5.82 -3.07 -6.44
CA ALA A 94 -6.83 -3.97 -5.88
C ALA A 94 -6.24 -5.39 -5.78
N ILE A 95 -6.27 -5.96 -4.58
CA ILE A 95 -5.87 -7.35 -4.32
C ILE A 95 -7.07 -8.15 -3.83
N GLN A 96 -7.09 -9.46 -4.10
CA GLN A 96 -8.06 -10.39 -3.51
C GLN A 96 -7.33 -11.38 -2.63
N THR A 97 -7.56 -11.35 -1.32
CA THR A 97 -6.86 -12.24 -0.37
C THR A 97 -7.21 -13.71 -0.60
N THR A 98 -6.24 -14.60 -0.40
CA THR A 98 -6.43 -16.06 -0.43
C THR A 98 -6.82 -16.65 0.92
#